data_AF-A0A536ZN39-F1
#
_entry.id   AF-A0A536ZN39-F1
#
_cell.length_a   1.000
_cell.length_b   1.000
_cell.length_c   1.000
_cell.angle_alpha   90.00
_cell.angle_beta   90.00
_cell.angle_gamma   90.00
#
_symmetry.space_group_name_H-M   'P 1'
#
loop_
_entity.id
_entity.type
_entity.pdbx_description
1 polymer ?
#
loop_
_entity_poly.entity_id
_entity_poly.type
_entity_poly.pdbx_seq_one_letter_code
_entity_poly.pdbx_strand_id
1 'polypeptide(L)' 'MTAALGFGGQEIAPAELERRAACAASGFERLGIGEGEVVALMLRNSPALIEAMLACRLLSSSSGGASTMPACCASRA' A
#
# COMPACT_ATOMS: atom_id res chain seq x y z
N MET A 1 -6.86 -0.99 -11.99
CA MET A 1 -8.20 -0.84 -11.36
C MET A 1 -8.38 0.65 -11.14
N THR A 2 -9.26 1.28 -11.91
CA THR A 2 -9.29 2.75 -12.07
C THR A 2 -10.32 3.36 -11.10
N ALA A 3 -10.00 3.38 -9.81
CA ALA A 3 -10.87 3.96 -8.79
C ALA A 3 -10.36 5.34 -8.34
N ALA A 4 -11.21 6.36 -8.39
CA ALA A 4 -10.92 7.67 -7.79
C ALA A 4 -11.09 7.59 -6.26
N LEU A 5 -10.24 8.30 -5.53
CA LEU A 5 -10.26 8.30 -4.06
C LEU A 5 -10.93 9.58 -3.54
N GLY A 6 -12.07 9.43 -2.87
CA GLY A 6 -12.74 10.53 -2.17
C GLY A 6 -12.29 10.65 -0.71
N PHE A 7 -11.88 11.85 -0.29
CA PHE A 7 -11.54 12.15 1.11
C PHE A 7 -11.97 13.57 1.50
N GLY A 8 -12.83 13.72 2.51
CA GLY A 8 -13.19 15.03 3.07
C GLY A 8 -13.81 16.01 2.07
N GLY A 9 -14.49 15.53 1.03
CA GLY A 9 -15.04 16.36 -0.05
C GLY A 9 -14.06 16.64 -1.19
N GLN A 10 -12.83 16.15 -1.10
CA GLN A 10 -11.85 16.19 -2.19
C GLN A 10 -11.85 14.86 -2.93
N GLU A 11 -11.73 14.90 -4.26
CA GLU A 11 -11.57 13.72 -5.09
C GLU A 11 -10.15 13.70 -5.67
N ILE A 12 -9.47 12.57 -5.52
CA ILE A 12 -8.15 12.33 -6.09
C ILE A 12 -8.34 11.43 -7.30
N ALA A 13 -7.91 11.94 -8.45
CA ALA A 13 -7.96 11.21 -9.70
C ALA A 13 -7.11 9.93 -9.62
N PRO A 14 -7.53 8.84 -10.29
CA PRO A 14 -6.84 7.55 -10.25
C PRO A 14 -5.38 7.65 -10.70
N ALA A 15 -5.07 8.42 -11.74
CA ALA A 15 -3.70 8.59 -12.22
C ALA A 15 -2.78 9.30 -11.19
N GLU A 16 -3.33 10.25 -10.43
CA GLU A 16 -2.58 10.94 -9.39
C GLU A 16 -2.37 10.01 -8.18
N LEU A 17 -3.38 9.20 -7.84
CA LEU A 17 -3.28 8.18 -6.80
C LEU A 17 -2.20 7.14 -7.14
N GLU A 18 -2.17 6.66 -8.38
CA GLU A 18 -1.15 5.72 -8.89
C GLU A 18 0.25 6.34 -8.84
N ARG A 19 0.39 7.61 -9.25
CA ARG A 19 1.68 8.32 -9.19
C ARG A 19 2.20 8.44 -7.75
N ARG A 20 1.32 8.78 -6.79
CA ARG A 20 1.69 8.89 -5.38
C ARG A 20 2.03 7.53 -4.77
N ALA A 21 1.26 6.49 -5.10
CA ALA A 21 1.54 5.12 -4.67
C ALA A 21 2.90 4.64 -5.21
N ALA A 22 3.23 4.91 -6.48
CA ALA A 22 4.55 4.57 -7.05
C ALA A 22 5.69 5.31 -6.33
N CYS A 23 5.49 6.58 -5.97
CA CYS A 23 6.47 7.35 -5.21
C CYS A 23 6.68 6.74 -3.81
N ALA A 24 5.60 6.41 -3.10
CA ALA A 24 5.67 5.74 -1.80
C ALA A 24 6.34 4.36 -1.90
N ALA A 25 6.06 3.59 -2.96
CA ALA A 25 6.71 2.30 -3.22
C ALA A 25 8.23 2.46 -3.38
N SER A 26 8.68 3.46 -4.15
CA SER A 26 10.12 3.75 -4.27
C SER A 26 10.76 4.14 -2.93
N GLY A 27 10.01 4.78 -2.02
CA GLY A 27 10.46 5.09 -0.68
C GLY A 27 10.65 3.86 0.18
N PHE A 28 9.73 2.90 0.09
CA PHE A 28 9.82 1.61 0.77
C PHE A 28 10.98 0.75 0.27
N GLU A 29 11.20 0.70 -1.05
CA GLU A 29 12.38 0.03 -1.64
C GLU A 29 13.69 0.61 -1.10
N ARG A 30 13.77 1.94 -0.98
CA ARG A 30 14.95 2.61 -0.41
C ARG A 30 15.15 2.34 1.08
N LEU A 31 14.09 1.97 1.79
CA LEU A 31 14.13 1.53 3.18
C LEU A 31 14.48 0.04 3.32
N GLY A 32 14.65 -0.68 2.20
CA GLY A 32 14.95 -2.11 2.17
C GLY A 32 13.73 -3.01 2.38
N ILE A 33 12.53 -2.45 2.24
CA ILE A 33 11.27 -3.20 2.35
C ILE A 33 11.00 -3.82 0.98
N GLY A 34 11.01 -5.15 0.92
CA GLY A 34 10.76 -5.91 -0.30
C GLY A 34 9.61 -6.90 -0.17
N GLU A 35 9.56 -7.85 -1.09
CA GLU A 35 8.54 -8.91 -1.09
C GLU A 35 8.69 -9.86 0.10
N GLY A 36 7.54 -10.24 0.68
CA GLY A 36 7.49 -11.13 1.84
C GLY A 36 7.63 -10.42 3.20
N GLU A 37 7.97 -9.14 3.20
CA GLU A 37 8.09 -8.35 4.44
C GLU A 37 6.75 -7.77 4.88
N VAL A 38 6.56 -7.70 6.21
CA VAL A 38 5.35 -7.14 6.81
C VAL A 38 5.56 -5.66 7.14
N VAL A 39 4.79 -4.79 6.47
CA VAL A 39 4.82 -3.35 6.72
C VAL A 39 3.64 -2.95 7.60
N ALA A 40 3.93 -2.46 8.81
CA ALA A 40 2.92 -1.85 9.67
C ALA A 40 2.67 -0.39 9.28
N LEU A 41 1.44 -0.05 8.90
CA LEU A 41 1.03 1.32 8.59
C LEU A 41 0.29 1.94 9.78
N MET A 42 0.92 2.90 10.46
CA MET A 42 0.28 3.70 11.52
C MET A 42 0.11 5.15 11.05
N LEU A 43 -1.02 5.44 10.40
CA LEU A 43 -1.40 6.78 9.98
C LEU A 43 -2.87 7.06 10.35
N ARG A 44 -3.21 8.35 10.47
CA ARG A 44 -4.62 8.77 10.56
C ARG A 44 -5.35 8.41 9.26
N ASN A 45 -6.65 8.12 9.35
CA ASN A 45 -7.49 7.86 8.17
C ASN A 45 -7.47 9.08 7.24
N SER A 46 -6.62 9.01 6.22
CA SER A 46 -6.23 10.07 5.30
C SER A 46 -5.80 9.42 3.99
N PRO A 47 -5.78 10.13 2.86
CA PRO A 47 -5.43 9.54 1.57
C PRO A 47 -4.03 8.92 1.56
N ALA A 48 -3.11 9.42 2.39
CA ALA A 48 -1.78 8.85 2.60
C ALA A 48 -1.82 7.37 3.05
N LEU A 49 -2.85 6.95 3.80
CA LEU A 49 -3.00 5.55 4.20
C LEU A 49 -3.30 4.66 2.98
N ILE A 50 -4.18 5.12 2.08
CA ILE A 50 -4.52 4.40 0.85
C ILE A 50 -3.32 4.35 -0.10
N GLU A 51 -2.62 5.48 -0.26
CA GLU A 51 -1.39 5.58 -1.04
C GLU A 51 -0.34 4.58 -0.54
N ALA A 52 -0.14 4.46 0.77
CA ALA A 52 0.79 3.51 1.37
C ALA A 52 0.36 2.04 1.20
N MET A 53 -0.93 1.73 1.33
CA MET A 53 -1.44 0.37 1.06
C MET A 53 -1.27 -0.02 -0.40
N LEU A 54 -1.54 0.90 -1.34
CA LEU A 54 -1.32 0.68 -2.76
C LEU A 54 0.17 0.50 -3.10
N ALA A 55 1.03 1.29 -2.46
CA ALA A 55 2.48 1.14 -2.58
C ALA A 55 2.93 -0.26 -2.15
N CYS A 56 2.52 -0.75 -0.98
CA CYS A 56 2.83 -2.12 -0.54
C CYS A 56 2.36 -3.18 -1.54
N ARG A 57 1.17 -2.98 -2.15
CA ARG A 57 0.67 -3.87 -3.21
C ARG A 57 1.52 -3.83 -4.49
N LEU A 58 2.05 -2.66 -4.85
CA LEU A 58 2.92 -2.51 -6.02
C LEU A 58 4.25 -3.25 -5.84
N LEU A 59 4.84 -3.19 -4.65
CA LEU A 59 6.07 -3.92 -4.33
C LEU A 59 5.90 -5.43 -4.51
N SER A 60 4.77 -5.97 -4.06
CA SER A 60 4.42 -7.38 -4.21
C SER A 60 4.08 -7.80 -5.65
N SER A 61 3.98 -6.87 -6.60
CA SER A 61 3.60 -7.14 -7.98
C SER A 61 4.74 -7.03 -8.97
N SER A 62 5.87 -6.41 -8.60
CA SER A 62 7.04 -6.27 -9.49
C SER A 62 7.91 -7.53 -9.56
N SER A 63 7.72 -8.53 -8.69
CA SER A 63 8.40 -9.83 -8.81
C SER A 63 7.54 -11.00 -8.30
N GLY A 64 6.39 -11.21 -8.93
CA GLY A 64 5.76 -12.54 -8.93
C GLY A 64 5.21 -13.00 -7.58
N GLY A 65 3.99 -12.54 -7.28
CA GLY A 65 2.94 -13.33 -6.64
C GLY A 65 3.24 -13.99 -5.30
N ALA A 66 2.75 -13.39 -4.21
CA ALA A 66 2.01 -14.12 -3.19
C ALA A 66 1.23 -13.15 -2.30
N SER A 67 -0.09 -13.10 -2.51
CA SER A 67 -1.01 -12.88 -1.40
C SER A 67 -0.80 -14.01 -0.40
N THR A 68 -0.05 -13.75 0.67
CA THR A 68 -0.16 -14.54 1.89
C THR A 68 -0.15 -13.60 3.08
N MET A 69 -1.35 -13.15 3.41
CA MET A 69 -1.76 -13.09 4.80
C MET A 69 -1.52 -14.50 5.40
N PRO A 70 -0.67 -14.63 6.42
CA PRO A 70 -1.23 -15.07 7.69
C PRO A 70 -0.43 -14.53 8.88
N ALA A 71 -1.08 -13.75 9.75
CA ALA A 71 -0.58 -13.57 11.11
C ALA A 71 -1.68 -13.32 12.16
N CYS A 72 -2.86 -12.77 11.80
CA CYS A 72 -3.92 -12.56 12.78
C CYS A 72 -4.73 -13.82 13.16
N CYS A 73 -4.57 -14.97 12.49
CA CYS A 73 -5.32 -16.20 12.82
C CYS A 73 -4.48 -17.36 13.39
N ALA A 74 -3.17 -17.20 13.61
CA ALA A 74 -2.28 -18.31 14.03
C ALA A 74 -1.71 -18.19 15.46
N SER A 75 -2.13 -17.18 16.25
CA SER A 75 -1.73 -17.02 17.66
C SER A 75 -2.77 -16.12 18.32
N ARG A 76 -3.62 -16.49 19.27
CA ARG A 76 -3.72 -17.57 20.28
C ARG A 76 -5.21 -17.61 20.69
N ALA A 77 -5.81 -18.80 20.75
CA ALA A 77 -6.12 -19.57 21.97
C ALA A 77 -7.43 -19.13 22.64
#